data_AF-A0A8I1WK54-F1
#
_entry.id   AF-A0A8I1WK54-F1
#
_cell.length_a   1.000
_cell.length_b   1.000
_cell.length_c   1.000
_cell.angle_alpha   90.00
_cell.angle_beta   90.00
_cell.angle_gamma   90.00
#
_symmetry.space_group_name_H-M   'P 1'
#
loop_
_entity.id
_entity.type
_entity.pdbx_description
1 polymer ?
#
loop_
_entity_poly.entity_id
_entity_poly.type
_entity_poly.pdbx_seq_one_letter_code
_entity_poly.pdbx_strand_id
1 'polypeptide(L)'
;MPQVMILPNGYIVFFYSNEQYPREPVHVHIGNKVGDNKAKIWINSNGKCEIEHNKGKIPTHSLNKMVKTIEVYSDEIVKLWEKHFECKAEFKDQIKNRLDNSTNPKIPTLELNISTEKGALQLGNKNKPKSSTRKRS
;
A
#
# COMPACT_ATOMS: atom_id res chain seq x y z
N MET A 1 7.50 26.67 -5.83
CA MET A 1 6.98 25.60 -6.71
C MET A 1 8.14 25.10 -7.56
N PRO A 2 8.80 24.00 -7.17
CA PRO A 2 9.81 23.38 -7.99
C PRO A 2 9.17 22.79 -9.25
N GLN A 3 9.77 23.13 -10.38
CA GLN A 3 9.43 22.54 -11.66
C GLN A 3 10.23 21.26 -11.83
N VAL A 4 9.54 20.15 -12.12
CA VAL A 4 10.16 18.83 -12.27
C VAL A 4 10.64 18.65 -13.71
N MET A 5 9.75 18.86 -14.68
CA MET A 5 10.07 18.74 -16.09
C MET A 5 9.06 19.47 -16.98
N ILE A 6 9.45 19.71 -18.24
CA ILE A 6 8.59 20.22 -19.31
C ILE A 6 8.29 19.08 -20.27
N LEU A 7 7.02 18.89 -20.59
CA LEU A 7 6.51 17.90 -21.52
C LEU A 7 6.14 18.56 -22.86
N PRO A 8 5.97 17.76 -23.94
CA PRO A 8 5.53 18.26 -25.23
C PRO A 8 4.25 19.11 -25.14
N ASN A 9 4.07 20.07 -26.04
CA ASN A 9 2.95 21.01 -26.07
C ASN A 9 2.88 21.99 -24.88
N GLY A 10 4.00 22.19 -24.16
CA GLY A 10 4.09 23.20 -23.10
C GLY A 10 3.44 22.79 -21.78
N TYR A 11 3.16 21.50 -21.59
CA TYR A 11 2.72 20.99 -20.29
C TYR A 11 3.90 20.98 -19.31
N ILE A 12 3.63 21.38 -18.08
CA ILE A 12 4.62 21.43 -17.01
C ILE A 12 4.23 20.41 -15.93
N VAL A 13 5.20 19.62 -15.49
CA VAL A 13 5.08 18.74 -14.32
C VAL A 13 5.70 19.43 -13.13
N PHE A 14 4.97 19.53 -12.02
CA PHE A 14 5.42 20.21 -10.81
C PHE A 14 4.73 19.64 -9.57
N PHE A 15 5.24 19.97 -8.39
CA PHE A 15 4.56 19.74 -7.11
C PHE A 15 4.47 21.04 -6.30
N TYR A 16 3.43 21.18 -5.47
CA TYR A 16 3.26 22.39 -4.68
C TYR A 16 4.11 22.32 -3.42
N SER A 17 4.86 23.38 -3.15
CA SER A 17 5.76 23.44 -1.99
C SER A 17 5.02 23.52 -0.64
N ASN A 18 3.71 23.76 -0.64
CA ASN A 18 2.91 24.03 0.56
C ASN A 18 1.94 22.89 0.95
N GLU A 19 2.09 21.70 0.35
CA GLU A 19 1.17 20.55 0.53
C GLU A 19 1.54 19.60 1.68
N GLN A 20 2.46 19.97 2.58
CA GLN A 20 2.91 19.08 3.66
C GLN A 20 1.96 18.99 4.89
N TYR A 21 0.89 19.79 4.94
CA TYR A 21 -0.05 19.80 6.05
C TYR A 21 -1.49 19.63 5.55
N PRO A 22 -2.10 18.43 5.67
CA PRO A 22 -1.54 17.17 6.19
C PRO A 22 -0.46 16.55 5.27
N ARG A 23 0.36 15.62 5.80
CA ARG A 23 1.43 14.96 5.03
C ARG A 23 0.84 14.12 3.90
N GLU A 24 0.82 14.67 2.69
CA GLU A 24 0.36 13.95 1.52
C GLU A 24 1.43 12.98 0.95
N PRO A 25 1.01 11.86 0.35
CA PRO A 25 1.91 10.98 -0.39
C PRO A 25 2.58 11.67 -1.58
N VAL A 26 3.60 11.03 -2.17
CA VAL A 26 4.27 11.54 -3.37
C VAL A 26 3.30 11.64 -4.55
N HIS A 27 3.23 12.83 -5.13
CA HIS A 27 2.41 13.10 -6.30
C HIS A 27 2.94 14.25 -7.13
N VAL A 28 2.40 14.37 -8.34
CA VAL A 28 2.70 15.47 -9.26
C VAL A 28 1.42 16.06 -9.84
N HIS A 29 1.54 17.31 -10.26
CA HIS A 29 0.52 18.05 -10.97
C HIS A 29 0.97 18.31 -12.41
N ILE A 30 0.05 18.21 -13.36
CA ILE A 30 0.28 18.56 -14.78
C ILE A 30 -0.62 19.72 -15.18
N GLY A 31 -0.04 20.73 -15.84
CA GLY A 31 -0.79 21.71 -16.63
C GLY A 31 0.06 22.72 -17.39
N ASN A 32 -0.60 23.52 -18.23
CA ASN A 32 0.07 24.49 -19.11
C ASN A 32 0.41 25.83 -18.43
N LYS A 33 -0.26 26.19 -17.34
CA LYS A 33 -0.06 27.45 -16.59
C LYS A 33 -0.18 27.19 -15.11
N VAL A 34 0.61 27.84 -14.26
CA VAL A 34 0.46 27.73 -12.80
C VAL A 34 -0.86 28.38 -12.36
N GLY A 35 -1.65 27.73 -11.49
CA GLY A 35 -2.88 28.33 -10.94
C GLY A 35 -4.17 27.52 -11.17
N ASP A 36 -4.64 27.36 -12.40
CA ASP A 36 -6.02 26.87 -12.59
C ASP A 36 -6.13 25.46 -13.16
N ASN A 37 -6.95 24.60 -12.54
CA ASN A 37 -7.44 23.34 -13.11
C ASN A 37 -6.31 22.42 -13.63
N LYS A 38 -5.81 21.53 -12.77
CA LYS A 38 -4.68 20.63 -13.07
C LYS A 38 -5.09 19.17 -13.03
N ALA A 39 -4.29 18.32 -13.67
CA ALA A 39 -4.34 16.89 -13.42
C ALA A 39 -3.47 16.57 -12.21
N LYS A 40 -4.01 15.84 -11.23
CA LYS A 40 -3.26 15.34 -10.08
C LYS A 40 -3.00 13.85 -10.27
N ILE A 41 -1.75 13.45 -10.11
CA ILE A 41 -1.28 12.08 -10.38
C ILE A 41 -0.45 11.63 -9.19
N TRP A 42 -0.86 10.54 -8.57
CA TRP A 42 -0.10 9.87 -7.52
C TRP A 42 0.98 8.99 -8.12
N ILE A 43 2.13 8.92 -7.47
CA ILE A 43 3.17 7.95 -7.76
C ILE A 43 3.08 6.85 -6.69
N ASN A 44 3.02 5.60 -7.11
CA ASN A 44 2.99 4.44 -6.22
C ASN A 44 4.41 3.90 -5.99
N SER A 45 4.56 3.06 -4.95
CA SER A 45 5.87 2.50 -4.58
C SER A 45 6.53 1.65 -5.67
N ASN A 46 5.72 1.13 -6.62
CA ASN A 46 6.19 0.36 -7.77
C ASN A 46 6.54 1.22 -9.00
N GLY A 47 6.59 2.56 -8.87
CA GLY A 47 6.83 3.50 -9.98
C GLY A 47 5.62 3.74 -10.90
N LYS A 48 4.53 2.99 -10.73
CA LYS A 48 3.27 3.20 -11.46
C LYS A 48 2.56 4.47 -11.00
N CYS A 49 1.79 5.05 -11.90
CA CYS A 49 1.05 6.28 -11.65
C CYS A 49 -0.47 6.06 -11.60
N GLU A 50 -1.14 6.73 -10.65
CA GLU A 50 -2.61 6.76 -10.53
C GLU A 50 -3.14 8.19 -10.73
N ILE A 51 -4.00 8.38 -11.72
CA ILE A 51 -4.65 9.68 -11.94
C ILE A 51 -5.77 9.85 -10.91
N GLU A 52 -5.69 10.88 -10.07
CA GLU A 52 -6.75 11.20 -9.10
C GLU A 52 -7.86 12.02 -9.73
N HIS A 53 -7.49 13.08 -10.44
CA HIS A 53 -8.45 13.91 -11.14
C HIS A 53 -7.79 14.61 -12.32
N ASN A 54 -8.61 14.99 -13.30
CA ASN A 54 -8.19 15.80 -14.44
C ASN A 54 -9.05 17.09 -14.52
N LYS A 55 -8.92 17.96 -13.51
CA LYS A 55 -9.63 19.25 -13.49
C LYS A 55 -9.20 20.14 -14.65
N GLY A 56 -7.96 19.97 -15.13
CA GLY A 56 -7.40 20.66 -16.29
C GLY A 56 -7.99 20.30 -17.64
N LYS A 57 -8.92 19.34 -17.69
CA LYS A 57 -9.56 18.88 -18.94
C LYS A 57 -8.54 18.55 -20.02
N ILE A 58 -7.39 17.99 -19.61
CA ILE A 58 -6.34 17.57 -20.53
C ILE A 58 -6.90 16.40 -21.34
N PRO A 59 -6.77 16.38 -22.68
CA PRO A 59 -7.26 15.25 -23.48
C PRO A 59 -6.67 13.93 -22.98
N THR A 60 -7.52 12.92 -22.75
CA THR A 60 -7.14 11.65 -22.13
C THR A 60 -5.95 10.97 -22.83
N HIS A 61 -5.92 11.00 -24.16
CA HIS A 61 -4.81 10.45 -24.94
C HIS A 61 -3.48 11.13 -24.62
N SER A 62 -3.48 12.46 -24.57
CA SER A 62 -2.30 13.24 -24.22
C SER A 62 -1.90 12.99 -22.77
N LEU A 63 -2.86 13.00 -21.85
CA LEU A 63 -2.62 12.75 -20.44
C LEU A 63 -1.97 11.37 -20.21
N ASN A 64 -2.47 10.33 -20.87
CA ASN A 64 -1.91 8.98 -20.76
C ASN A 64 -0.47 8.90 -21.25
N LYS A 65 -0.11 9.62 -22.32
CA LYS A 65 1.29 9.70 -22.79
C LYS A 65 2.19 10.40 -21.77
N MET A 66 1.70 11.48 -21.17
CA MET A 66 2.42 12.20 -20.13
C MET A 66 2.61 11.34 -18.87
N VAL A 67 1.57 10.61 -18.45
CA VAL A 67 1.64 9.65 -17.33
C VAL A 67 2.70 8.59 -17.59
N LYS A 68 2.73 7.97 -18.78
CA LYS A 68 3.79 7.00 -19.13
C LYS A 68 5.19 7.61 -19.06
N THR A 69 5.32 8.88 -19.41
CA THR A 69 6.60 9.59 -19.29
C THR A 69 6.98 9.75 -17.81
N ILE A 70 6.04 10.14 -16.97
CA ILE A 70 6.24 10.26 -15.52
C ILE A 70 6.60 8.90 -14.90
N GLU A 71 5.98 7.80 -15.32
CA GLU A 71 6.32 6.44 -14.85
C GLU A 71 7.77 6.06 -15.19
N VAL A 72 8.28 6.44 -16.37
CA VAL A 72 9.68 6.17 -16.75
C VAL A 72 10.67 6.94 -15.87
N TYR A 73 10.31 8.16 -15.45
CA TYR A 73 11.16 9.02 -14.62
C TYR A 73 10.78 9.01 -13.14
N SER A 74 9.95 8.05 -12.69
CA SER A 74 9.38 8.06 -11.34
C SER A 74 10.43 8.15 -10.24
N ASP A 75 11.55 7.44 -10.41
CA ASP A 75 12.63 7.40 -9.42
C ASP A 75 13.32 8.76 -9.25
N GLU A 76 13.51 9.49 -10.35
CA GLU A 76 14.09 10.83 -10.31
C GLU A 76 13.12 11.84 -9.68
N ILE A 77 11.83 11.71 -9.99
CA ILE A 77 10.78 12.56 -9.43
C ILE A 77 10.66 12.34 -7.92
N VAL A 78 10.70 11.09 -7.46
CA VAL A 78 10.71 10.75 -6.03
C VAL A 78 11.94 11.34 -5.35
N LYS A 79 13.14 11.22 -5.93
CA LYS A 79 14.35 11.83 -5.36
C LYS A 79 14.24 13.35 -5.26
N LEU A 80 13.68 14.00 -6.28
CA LEU A 80 13.43 15.45 -6.26
C LEU A 80 12.42 15.84 -5.19
N TRP A 81 11.37 15.03 -5.00
CA TRP A 81 10.40 15.21 -3.94
C TRP A 81 11.07 15.11 -2.56
N GLU A 82 11.79 14.02 -2.30
CA GLU A 82 12.49 13.80 -1.03
C GLU A 82 13.50 14.91 -0.73
N LYS A 83 14.24 15.36 -1.76
CA LYS A 83 15.18 16.47 -1.65
C LYS A 83 14.50 17.80 -1.35
N HIS A 84 13.37 18.08 -1.98
CA HIS A 84 12.66 19.36 -1.80
C HIS A 84 11.99 19.47 -0.43
N PHE A 85 11.50 18.34 0.08
CA PHE A 85 10.73 18.28 1.33
C PHE A 85 11.54 17.78 2.54
N GLU A 86 12.81 17.44 2.33
CA GLU A 86 13.75 16.91 3.32
C GLU A 86 13.16 15.74 4.13
N CYS A 87 12.34 14.92 3.48
CA CYS A 87 11.65 13.81 4.12
C CYS A 87 11.59 12.59 3.20
N LYS A 88 11.41 11.42 3.79
CA LYS A 88 11.22 10.18 3.03
C LYS A 88 9.88 10.21 2.32
N ALA A 89 9.87 9.83 1.05
CA ALA A 89 8.67 9.67 0.25
C ALA A 89 7.74 8.61 0.85
N GLU A 90 6.49 8.98 1.10
CA GLU A 90 5.41 8.05 1.42
C GLU A 90 4.53 7.84 0.19
N PHE A 91 4.08 6.61 -0.05
CA PHE A 91 3.31 6.25 -1.23
C PHE A 91 1.86 5.89 -0.85
N LYS A 92 0.92 6.23 -1.74
CA LYS A 92 -0.53 6.06 -1.49
C LYS A 92 -0.92 4.59 -1.32
N ASP A 93 -0.34 3.70 -2.11
CA ASP A 93 -0.54 2.26 -2.05
C ASP A 93 -0.08 1.65 -0.72
N GLN A 94 1.06 2.10 -0.20
CA GLN A 94 1.56 1.64 1.11
C GLN A 94 0.63 2.04 2.25
N ILE A 95 0.07 3.25 2.20
CA ILE A 95 -0.86 3.74 3.23
C ILE A 95 -2.17 2.96 3.18
N LYS A 96 -2.73 2.72 1.98
CA LYS A 96 -3.93 1.87 1.80
C LYS A 96 -3.71 0.49 2.40
N ASN A 97 -2.60 -0.18 2.07
CA ASN A 97 -2.28 -1.51 2.58
C ASN A 97 -2.17 -1.53 4.13
N ARG A 98 -1.65 -0.46 4.76
CA ARG A 98 -1.61 -0.38 6.24
C ARG A 98 -3.02 -0.26 6.84
N LEU A 99 -3.89 0.53 6.23
CA LEU A 99 -5.28 0.71 6.68
C LEU A 99 -6.11 -0.57 6.51
N ASP A 100 -5.93 -1.28 5.40
CA ASP A 100 -6.65 -2.52 5.12
C ASP A 100 -6.23 -3.66 6.07
N ASN A 101 -4.94 -3.76 6.40
CA ASN A 101 -4.43 -4.73 7.36
C ASN A 101 -4.78 -4.39 8.82
N SER A 102 -5.10 -3.12 9.12
CA SER A 102 -5.56 -2.71 10.46
C SER A 102 -7.05 -2.94 10.68
N THR A 103 -7.85 -2.94 9.61
CA THR A 103 -9.31 -3.16 9.68
C THR A 103 -9.69 -4.63 9.65
N ASN A 104 -8.74 -5.53 9.38
CA ASN A 104 -8.94 -6.97 9.50
C ASN A 104 -7.72 -7.61 10.18
N PRO A 105 -7.62 -7.60 11.53
CA PRO A 105 -6.62 -8.41 12.18
C PRO A 105 -6.94 -9.86 11.85
N LYS A 106 -6.10 -10.51 11.05
CA LYS A 106 -5.99 -11.98 11.08
C LYS A 106 -5.55 -12.33 12.49
N ILE A 107 -6.51 -12.44 13.40
CA ILE A 107 -6.31 -13.12 14.68
C ILE A 107 -5.87 -14.53 14.27
N PRO A 108 -4.65 -14.98 14.60
CA PRO A 108 -4.37 -16.39 14.55
C PRO A 108 -5.31 -17.00 15.57
N THR A 109 -6.34 -17.71 15.12
CA THR A 109 -7.18 -18.49 16.03
C THR A 109 -6.25 -19.50 16.69
N LEU A 110 -5.78 -19.19 17.89
CA LEU A 110 -5.23 -20.18 18.79
C LEU A 110 -6.42 -21.10 19.09
N GLU A 111 -6.53 -22.19 18.33
CA GLU A 111 -7.39 -23.32 18.64
C GLU A 111 -7.00 -23.77 20.06
N LEU A 112 -7.73 -23.26 21.04
CA LEU A 112 -7.74 -23.80 22.39
C LEU A 112 -8.33 -25.21 22.24
N ASN A 113 -7.45 -26.21 22.18
CA ASN A 113 -7.81 -27.61 22.35
C ASN A 113 -8.36 -27.82 23.76
N ILE A 114 -9.63 -27.47 23.95
CA ILE A 114 -10.39 -27.82 25.14
C ILE A 114 -10.84 -29.27 24.92
N SER A 115 -10.00 -30.21 25.36
CA SER A 115 -10.43 -31.60 25.50
C SER A 115 -11.53 -31.65 26.56
N THR A 116 -12.77 -31.72 26.11
CA THR A 116 -13.95 -31.88 26.96
C THR A 116 -13.97 -33.33 27.47
N GLU A 117 -13.30 -33.60 28.59
CA GLU A 117 -13.60 -34.80 29.38
C GLU A 117 -14.54 -34.45 30.53
N LYS A 118 -15.85 -34.53 30.30
CA LYS A 118 -16.84 -34.83 31.36
C LYS A 118 -18.03 -35.59 30.78
N GLY A 119 -17.97 -36.91 30.89
CA GLY A 119 -19.13 -37.81 30.76
C GLY A 119 -18.98 -38.94 31.76
N ALA A 120 -19.59 -38.80 32.93
CA ALA A 120 -19.76 -39.89 33.86
C ALA A 120 -20.78 -40.90 33.30
N LEU A 121 -20.49 -42.19 33.39
CA LEU A 121 -21.42 -43.27 33.78
C LEU A 121 -20.68 -44.62 33.78
N GLN A 122 -20.78 -45.32 34.90
CA GLN A 122 -20.25 -46.65 35.15
C GLN A 122 -21.09 -47.73 34.43
N LEU A 123 -20.46 -48.87 34.10
CA LEU A 123 -20.96 -50.26 33.96
C LEU A 123 -20.65 -50.90 32.59
N GLY A 124 -19.79 -51.93 32.59
CA GLY A 124 -19.64 -52.83 31.42
C GLY A 124 -18.39 -53.69 31.35
N ASN A 125 -18.41 -54.84 32.04
CA ASN A 125 -17.77 -56.13 31.72
C ASN A 125 -16.29 -56.27 31.27
N LYS A 126 -15.50 -56.82 32.22
CA LYS A 126 -14.64 -58.03 32.12
C LYS A 126 -14.02 -58.37 30.74
N ASN A 127 -12.69 -58.28 30.62
CA ASN A 127 -11.80 -59.46 30.49
C ASN A 127 -10.30 -59.12 30.31
N LYS A 128 -9.49 -59.58 31.28
CA LYS A 128 -8.07 -60.00 31.32
C LYS A 128 -7.01 -59.43 30.33
N PRO A 129 -5.82 -59.04 30.83
CA PRO A 129 -4.66 -58.70 29.99
C PRO A 129 -3.89 -59.95 29.51
N LYS A 130 -3.39 -59.90 28.27
CA LYS A 130 -2.36 -60.82 27.74
C LYS A 130 -0.99 -60.13 27.73
N SER A 131 0.03 -60.97 27.93
CA SER A 131 1.49 -60.80 27.79
C SER A 131 2.16 -59.80 28.75
N SER A 132 2.88 -60.27 29.78
CA SER A 132 4.21 -60.90 29.72
C SER A 132 5.28 -59.96 29.19
N THR A 133 6.02 -59.31 30.11
CA THR A 133 7.48 -59.43 30.25
C THR A 133 7.94 -58.55 31.43
N ARG A 134 8.46 -59.17 32.50
CA ARG A 134 9.28 -58.47 33.50
C ARG A 134 10.67 -59.11 33.48
N LYS A 135 11.68 -58.30 33.16
CA LYS A 135 13.09 -58.66 33.13
C LYS A 135 13.80 -57.77 34.16
N ARG A 136 14.70 -58.39 34.94
CA ARG A 136 15.72 -57.81 35.83
C ARG A 136 15.16 -57.29 37.17
N SER A 137 15.74 -57.61 38.32
CA SER A 137 17.15 -57.93 38.66
C SER A 137 17.20 -58.94 39.80
#